data_AF-H3GDV2-F1
#
_entry.id   AF-H3GDV2-F1
#
_cell.length_a   1.000
_cell.length_b   1.000
_cell.length_c   1.000
_cell.angle_alpha   90.00
_cell.angle_beta   90.00
_cell.angle_gamma   90.00
#
_symmetry.space_group_name_H-M   'P 1'
#
loop_
_entity.id
_entity.type
_entity.pdbx_description
1 polymer ?
#
loop_
_entity_poly.entity_id
_entity_poly.type
_entity_poly.pdbx_seq_one_letter_code
_entity_poly.pdbx_strand_id
1 'polypeptide(L)'
;MPRLVWKTLTNALPRSDADILLETLKKFTVAKSDVGNCCICSDATPHSMRTQLLRCDCTACETASPALRCPWRGHVRACQLLDVVAIDELNTHVTAARGTVPPRLTFLMKDVARDWAKQGLRPARI
;
A
#
# COMPACT_ATOMS: atom_id res chain seq x y z
N MET A 1 -2.65 18.21 20.56
CA MET A 1 -3.39 17.22 19.77
C MET A 1 -3.00 15.83 20.25
N PRO A 2 -3.94 14.91 20.53
CA PRO A 2 -3.59 13.55 20.95
C PRO A 2 -2.78 12.85 19.85
N ARG A 3 -1.73 12.13 20.26
CA ARG A 3 -0.87 11.36 19.36
C ARG A 3 -1.67 10.17 18.83
N LEU A 4 -1.87 10.11 17.51
CA LEU A 4 -2.54 8.97 16.88
C LEU A 4 -1.70 7.71 17.10
N VAL A 5 -2.32 6.67 17.63
CA VAL A 5 -1.66 5.38 17.90
C VAL A 5 -1.76 4.52 16.64
N TRP A 6 -0.66 4.48 15.89
CA TRP A 6 -0.52 3.60 14.74
C TRP A 6 -0.21 2.18 15.20
N LYS A 7 -0.91 1.20 14.63
CA LYS A 7 -0.65 -0.22 14.84
C LYS A 7 0.27 -0.71 13.72
N THR A 8 1.45 -1.18 14.08
CA THR A 8 2.39 -1.76 13.12
C THR A 8 1.88 -3.12 12.65
N LEU A 9 1.75 -3.26 11.33
CA LEU A 9 1.46 -4.53 10.67
C LEU A 9 2.76 -5.27 10.35
N THR A 10 3.76 -4.53 9.88
CA THR A 10 5.10 -5.06 9.62
C THR A 10 6.15 -3.96 9.67
N ASN A 11 7.39 -4.33 9.97
CA ASN A 11 8.54 -3.43 9.97
C ASN A 11 9.68 -4.04 9.17
N ALA A 12 10.30 -3.25 8.30
CA ALA A 12 11.45 -3.63 7.47
C ALA A 12 11.27 -4.93 6.65
N LEU A 13 10.07 -5.15 6.11
CA LEU A 13 9.75 -6.30 5.27
C LEU A 13 10.31 -6.10 3.84
N PRO A 14 10.81 -7.14 3.15
CA PRO A 14 11.18 -7.01 1.73
C PRO A 14 10.03 -6.47 0.89
N ARG A 15 10.34 -5.67 -0.13
CA ARG A 15 9.32 -5.02 -0.96
C ARG A 15 8.31 -5.98 -1.57
N SER A 16 8.76 -7.13 -2.07
CA SER A 16 7.90 -8.18 -2.65
C SER A 16 6.82 -8.63 -1.67
N ASP A 17 7.21 -8.91 -0.44
CA ASP A 17 6.34 -9.46 0.60
C ASP A 17 5.39 -8.37 1.12
N ALA A 18 5.88 -7.12 1.20
CA ALA A 18 5.06 -5.97 1.51
C ALA A 18 4.00 -5.71 0.44
N ASP A 19 4.34 -5.87 -0.85
CA ASP A 19 3.38 -5.74 -1.94
C ASP A 19 2.29 -6.84 -1.87
N ILE A 20 2.66 -8.09 -1.52
CA ILE A 20 1.69 -9.16 -1.26
C ILE A 20 0.77 -8.78 -0.09
N LEU A 21 1.33 -8.29 1.02
CA LEU A 21 0.53 -7.86 2.17
C LEU A 21 -0.44 -6.72 1.79
N LEU A 22 0.02 -5.74 1.01
CA LEU A 22 -0.83 -4.66 0.50
C LEU A 22 -1.97 -5.18 -0.39
N GLU A 23 -1.75 -6.22 -1.18
CA GLU A 23 -2.80 -6.85 -1.98
C GLU A 23 -3.89 -7.52 -1.13
N THR A 24 -3.54 -7.98 0.08
CA THR A 24 -4.53 -8.52 1.02
C THR A 24 -5.42 -7.45 1.64
N LEU A 25 -5.04 -6.16 1.59
CA LEU A 25 -5.85 -5.08 2.15
C LEU A 25 -7.09 -4.81 1.28
N LYS A 26 -8.06 -4.09 1.84
CA LYS A 26 -9.18 -3.57 1.03
C LYS A 26 -8.66 -2.57 0.01
N LYS A 27 -9.42 -2.37 -1.07
CA LYS A 27 -9.12 -1.33 -2.06
C LYS A 27 -8.82 0.00 -1.35
N PHE A 28 -7.66 0.56 -1.68
CA PHE A 28 -7.18 1.82 -1.14
C PHE A 28 -6.57 2.69 -2.25
N THR A 29 -6.42 3.98 -1.96
CA THR A 29 -5.69 4.96 -2.79
C THR A 29 -4.63 5.66 -1.95
N VAL A 30 -3.57 6.14 -2.61
CA VAL A 30 -2.54 6.97 -1.96
C VAL A 30 -3.08 8.39 -1.86
N ALA A 31 -3.32 8.86 -0.64
CA ALA A 31 -3.84 10.19 -0.37
C ALA A 31 -2.75 11.24 -0.20
N LYS A 32 -1.56 10.83 0.25
CA LYS A 32 -0.38 11.68 0.39
C LYS A 32 0.87 10.85 0.14
N SER A 33 1.87 11.42 -0.52
CA SER A 33 3.19 10.82 -0.67
C SER A 33 4.23 11.90 -0.41
N ASP A 34 5.12 11.66 0.54
CA ASP A 34 6.23 12.55 0.87
C ASP A 34 7.55 11.77 0.85
N VAL A 35 8.67 12.48 0.82
CA VAL A 35 10.02 11.91 0.97
C VAL A 35 10.67 12.54 2.20
N GLY A 36 11.33 11.72 3.02
CA GLY A 36 12.09 12.17 4.18
C GLY A 36 13.25 11.23 4.46
N ASN A 37 13.91 11.42 5.60
CA ASN A 37 15.01 10.55 6.01
C ASN A 37 14.49 9.17 6.42
N CYS A 38 15.21 8.13 6.03
CA CYS A 38 14.87 6.77 6.40
C CYS A 38 15.01 6.53 7.90
N CYS A 39 14.03 5.83 8.46
CA CYS A 39 14.02 5.42 9.86
C CYS A 39 13.56 3.98 10.06
N ILE A 40 13.50 3.18 8.99
CA ILE A 40 12.96 1.81 9.02
C ILE A 40 14.00 0.72 8.80
N CYS A 41 15.12 1.02 8.15
CA CYS A 41 16.22 0.05 7.96
C CYS A 41 17.37 0.33 8.93
N SER A 42 18.30 -0.61 9.03
CA SER A 42 19.48 -0.53 9.91
C SER A 42 20.69 0.17 9.29
N ASP A 43 20.60 0.65 8.05
CA ASP A 43 21.70 1.36 7.39
C ASP A 43 21.97 2.71 8.09
N ALA A 44 23.22 2.94 8.47
CA ALA A 44 23.65 4.13 9.19
C ALA A 44 23.83 5.35 8.28
N THR A 45 23.94 5.16 6.96
CA THR A 45 24.11 6.26 6.02
C THR A 45 22.79 7.02 5.86
N PRO A 46 22.78 8.36 5.92
CA PRO A 46 21.58 9.13 5.64
C PRO A 46 21.11 8.88 4.21
N HIS A 47 19.89 8.37 4.06
CA HIS A 47 19.26 8.14 2.78
C HIS A 47 17.75 8.40 2.85
N SER A 48 17.14 8.44 1.67
CA SER A 48 15.73 8.80 1.53
C SER A 48 14.79 7.62 1.76
N MET A 49 13.62 7.92 2.29
CA MET A 49 12.49 7.03 2.48
C MET A 49 11.22 7.71 1.99
N ARG A 50 10.46 6.99 1.17
CA ARG A 50 9.15 7.44 0.72
C ARG A 50 8.09 7.06 1.74
N THR A 51 7.29 8.03 2.17
CA THR A 51 6.18 7.82 3.09
C THR A 51 4.87 8.08 2.38
N GLN A 52 3.95 7.10 2.38
CA GLN A 52 2.66 7.16 1.73
C GLN A 52 1.54 6.95 2.73
N LEU A 53 0.60 7.89 2.78
CA LEU A 53 -0.63 7.76 3.54
C LEU A 53 -1.73 7.20 2.64
N LEU A 54 -2.28 6.05 3.02
CA LEU A 54 -3.35 5.36 2.30
C LEU A 54 -4.72 5.73 2.87
N ARG A 55 -5.72 5.77 1.99
CA ARG A 55 -7.14 5.91 2.35
C ARG A 55 -7.93 4.76 1.76
N CYS A 56 -8.94 4.30 2.49
CA CYS A 56 -9.88 3.31 1.98
C CYS A 56 -10.65 3.89 0.77
N ASP A 57 -10.76 3.08 -0.28
CA ASP A 57 -11.50 3.33 -1.52
C ASP A 57 -12.39 2.10 -1.87
N CYS A 58 -12.75 1.34 -0.83
CA CYS A 58 -13.55 0.14 -0.95
C CYS A 58 -15.04 0.49 -1.01
N THR A 59 -15.71 0.04 -2.07
CA THR A 59 -17.14 0.27 -2.29
C THR A 59 -18.01 -0.24 -1.14
N ALA A 60 -17.67 -1.38 -0.53
CA ALA A 60 -18.41 -1.87 0.64
C ALA A 60 -18.33 -0.89 1.84
N CYS A 61 -17.20 -0.20 2.03
CA CYS A 61 -17.08 0.79 3.09
C CYS A 61 -17.84 2.08 2.75
N GLU A 62 -17.86 2.46 1.48
CA GLU A 62 -18.62 3.60 0.96
C GLU A 62 -20.13 3.37 1.08
N THR A 63 -20.62 2.18 0.72
CA THR A 63 -22.04 1.82 0.88
C THR A 63 -22.45 1.71 2.36
N ALA A 64 -21.57 1.19 3.23
CA ALA A 64 -21.86 1.08 4.66
C ALA A 64 -21.89 2.45 5.38
N SER A 65 -21.20 3.46 4.85
CA SER A 65 -21.27 4.84 5.35
C SER A 65 -21.25 5.84 4.20
N PRO A 66 -22.40 6.11 3.56
CA PRO A 66 -22.47 7.00 2.40
C PRO A 66 -22.13 8.45 2.74
N ALA A 67 -22.45 8.88 3.96
CA ALA A 67 -22.27 10.25 4.42
C ALA A 67 -20.85 10.55 4.92
N LEU A 68 -20.09 9.54 5.34
CA LEU A 68 -18.78 9.72 5.97
C LEU A 68 -17.72 8.84 5.32
N ARG A 69 -16.53 9.39 5.12
CA ARG A 69 -15.40 8.60 4.64
C ARG A 69 -15.00 7.58 5.69
N CYS A 70 -14.61 6.40 5.21
CA CYS A 70 -14.06 5.35 6.07
C CYS A 70 -12.87 5.88 6.91
N PRO A 71 -12.86 5.65 8.24
CA PRO A 71 -11.85 6.23 9.12
C PRO A 71 -10.49 5.52 9.06
N TRP A 72 -10.45 4.30 8.49
CA TRP A 72 -9.22 3.54 8.28
C TRP A 72 -8.18 4.33 7.49
N ARG A 73 -6.93 4.28 7.93
CA ARG A 73 -5.76 4.77 7.21
C ARG A 73 -4.68 3.69 7.22
N GLY A 74 -4.00 3.55 6.10
CA GLY A 74 -2.75 2.81 6.01
C GLY A 74 -1.58 3.79 5.93
N HIS A 75 -0.41 3.36 6.37
CA HIS A 75 0.81 4.13 6.29
C HIS A 75 1.93 3.22 5.81
N VAL A 76 2.48 3.55 4.64
CA VAL A 76 3.54 2.76 4.00
C VAL A 76 4.80 3.59 3.97
N ARG A 77 5.87 3.07 4.58
CA ARG A 77 7.20 3.68 4.56
C ARG A 77 8.11 2.76 3.79
N ALA A 78 8.67 3.22 2.67
CA ALA A 78 9.55 2.45 1.81
C ALA A 78 10.95 3.08 1.78
N CYS A 79 11.95 2.32 2.20
CA CYS A 79 13.35 2.70 2.10
C CYS A 79 13.76 2.72 0.63
N GLN A 80 14.41 3.79 0.17
CA GLN A 80 14.84 3.90 -1.23
C GLN A 80 16.21 3.27 -1.50
N LEU A 81 16.91 2.81 -0.46
CA LEU A 81 18.23 2.19 -0.55
C LEU A 81 18.15 0.66 -0.50
N LEU A 82 17.56 0.11 0.57
CA LEU A 82 17.57 -1.32 0.87
C LEU A 82 16.30 -2.08 0.44
N ASP A 83 15.40 -1.41 -0.28
CA ASP A 83 14.12 -1.97 -0.77
C ASP A 83 13.29 -2.70 0.30
N VAL A 84 13.33 -2.16 1.53
CA VAL A 84 12.51 -2.62 2.66
C VAL A 84 11.35 -1.66 2.92
N VAL A 85 10.25 -2.20 3.43
CA VAL A 85 9.00 -1.48 3.66
C VAL A 85 8.45 -1.77 5.06
N ALA A 86 7.98 -0.73 5.74
CA ALA A 86 7.17 -0.82 6.94
C ALA A 86 5.72 -0.42 6.61
N ILE A 87 4.76 -1.14 7.19
CA ILE A 87 3.33 -0.87 7.00
C ILE A 87 2.66 -0.78 8.37
N ASP A 88 1.95 0.32 8.59
CA ASP A 88 1.13 0.55 9.78
C ASP A 88 -0.32 0.84 9.39
N GLU A 89 -1.25 0.58 10.30
CA GLU A 89 -2.66 0.94 10.16
C GLU A 89 -3.12 1.81 11.32
N LEU A 90 -4.14 2.63 11.04
CA LEU A 90 -4.82 3.45 12.03
C LEU A 90 -6.33 3.34 11.83
N ASN A 91 -7.06 3.22 12.94
CA ASN A 91 -8.50 2.94 12.97
C ASN A 91 -8.88 1.64 12.25
N THR A 92 -10.17 1.33 12.26
CA THR A 92 -10.73 0.17 11.56
C THR A 92 -11.54 0.59 10.34
N HIS A 93 -11.75 -0.34 9.42
CA HIS A 93 -12.72 -0.14 8.36
C HIS A 93 -14.14 -0.09 8.94
N VAL A 94 -15.05 0.65 8.28
CA VAL A 94 -16.46 0.77 8.69
C VAL A 94 -17.17 -0.59 8.70
N THR A 95 -16.79 -1.46 7.77
CA THR A 95 -17.34 -2.81 7.65
C THR A 95 -16.19 -3.79 7.44
N ALA A 96 -16.40 -5.06 7.80
CA ALA A 96 -15.51 -6.17 7.45
C ALA A 96 -15.68 -6.62 5.99
N ALA A 97 -16.86 -6.42 5.38
CA ALA A 97 -17.16 -6.85 4.01
C ALA A 97 -16.21 -6.22 2.97
N ARG A 98 -15.70 -7.03 2.05
CA ARG A 98 -14.94 -6.56 0.88
C ARG A 98 -15.95 -6.22 -0.22
N GLY A 99 -15.74 -5.10 -0.90
CA GLY A 99 -16.52 -4.78 -2.10
C GLY A 99 -16.22 -5.78 -3.22
N THR A 100 -17.05 -5.80 -4.26
CA THR A 100 -16.70 -6.47 -5.51
C THR A 100 -15.45 -5.81 -6.08
N VAL A 101 -14.35 -6.57 -6.15
CA VAL A 101 -13.10 -6.09 -6.73
C VAL A 101 -12.97 -6.72 -8.10
N PRO A 102 -12.94 -5.93 -9.20
CA PRO A 102 -12.58 -6.49 -10.50
C PRO A 102 -11.20 -7.13 -10.40
N PRO A 103 -10.94 -8.24 -11.13
CA PRO A 103 -9.65 -8.93 -11.05
C PRO A 103 -8.51 -7.95 -11.28
N ARG A 104 -7.58 -7.91 -10.32
CA ARG A 104 -6.38 -7.06 -10.38
C ARG A 104 -5.20 -7.94 -10.76
N LEU A 105 -4.33 -7.43 -11.61
CA LEU A 105 -3.02 -8.04 -11.78
C LEU A 105 -2.29 -8.01 -10.43
N THR A 106 -1.88 -9.17 -9.95
CA THR A 106 -0.99 -9.28 -8.79
C THR A 106 0.35 -8.65 -9.11
N PHE A 107 1.16 -8.40 -8.09
CA PHE A 107 2.52 -7.89 -8.24
C PHE A 107 3.33 -8.74 -9.23
N LEU A 108 3.29 -10.07 -9.07
CA LEU A 108 3.96 -11.01 -9.96
C LEU A 108 3.44 -10.92 -11.39
N MET A 109 2.12 -10.82 -11.58
CA MET A 109 1.54 -10.62 -12.92
C MET A 109 1.98 -9.30 -13.56
N LYS A 110 2.11 -8.22 -12.77
CA LYS A 110 2.62 -6.92 -13.24
C LYS A 110 4.11 -6.96 -13.58
N ASP A 111 4.88 -7.76 -12.85
CA ASP A 111 6.31 -7.93 -13.12
C ASP A 111 6.53 -8.67 -14.45
N VAL A 112 5.85 -9.79 -14.64
CA VAL A 112 5.83 -10.52 -15.91
C VAL A 112 5.33 -9.63 -17.05
N ALA A 113 4.27 -8.85 -16.84
CA ALA A 113 3.78 -7.92 -17.86
C ALA A 113 4.80 -6.82 -18.22
N ARG A 114 5.57 -6.32 -17.23
CA ARG A 114 6.66 -5.36 -17.48
C ARG A 114 7.80 -6.00 -18.27
N ASP A 115 8.15 -7.25 -17.96
CA ASP A 115 9.21 -7.97 -18.68
C ASP A 115 8.82 -8.30 -20.12
N TRP A 116 7.59 -8.73 -20.36
CA TRP A 116 7.06 -8.88 -21.72
C TRP A 116 7.07 -7.55 -22.49
N ALA A 117 6.70 -6.45 -21.83
CA ALA A 117 6.76 -5.12 -22.44
C ALA A 117 8.19 -4.73 -22.83
N LYS A 118 9.20 -5.04 -21.99
CA LYS A 118 10.63 -4.82 -22.33
C LYS A 118 11.07 -5.64 -23.55
N GLN A 119 10.48 -6.82 -23.75
CA GLN A 119 10.74 -7.68 -24.92
C GLN A 119 9.95 -7.23 -26.17
N GLY A 120 9.17 -6.15 -26.09
CA GLY A 120 8.37 -5.65 -27.21
C GLY A 120 7.09 -6.44 -27.47
N LEU A 121 6.73 -7.37 -26.58
CA LEU A 121 5.50 -8.15 -26.68
C LEU A 121 4.30 -7.24 -26.34
N ARG A 122 3.28 -7.26 -27.20
CA ARG A 122 2.04 -6.51 -27.00
C ARG A 122 0.91 -7.47 -26.63
N PRO A 123 0.05 -7.13 -25.66
CA PRO A 123 -1.12 -7.93 -25.36
C PRO A 123 -1.98 -8.09 -26.61
N ALA A 124 -2.40 -9.32 -26.91
CA ALA A 124 -3.42 -9.56 -27.92
C ALA A 124 -4.71 -8.88 -27.45
N ARG A 125 -5.26 -7.99 -28.29
CA ARG A 125 -6.55 -7.35 -28.03
C ARG A 125 -7.63 -8.32 -28.51
N ILE A 126 -8.33 -8.95 -27.55
CA ILE A 126 -9.47 -9.85 -27.79
C ILE A 126 -10.75 -9.04 -27.69
#